data_AF-A0A9W7GKV6-F1
#
_entry.id   AF-A0A9W7GKV6-F1
#
_cell.length_a   1.000
_cell.length_b   1.000
_cell.length_c   1.000
_cell.angle_alpha   90.00
_cell.angle_beta   90.00
_cell.angle_gamma   90.00
#
_symmetry.space_group_name_H-M   'P 1'
#
loop_
_entity.id
_entity.type
_entity.pdbx_description
1 polymer ?
#
loop_
_entity_poly.entity_id
_entity_poly.type
_entity_poly.pdbx_seq_one_letter_code
_entity_poly.pdbx_strand_id
1 'polypeptide(L)'
;MVYMPVKRYIIKPWTRFAYRRGKYFTKYYIGMYFRKYLKKYIKKRDKMSVGCKFHEFAIDHLVDAALTALEKKTVETEEDLIEVLLETYRSRVQDHLEEMTMTHRRITACGYGCCLKVDYQERFGFALQRKAKEVAADSDAESDADSDDDLEAALKSNDTIEDSMRDIALYAIGLYKKALTNKGHDHGKTKEYWLERGPRQAITMLIYAAFSFIINETLGAPAPKDRLKAIIVAGAAICIAAFMLYYRLPDSINSAVLRSCHDWYVMNKKKRLPKLLKKQLGEVVSELEGTI
;
A
#
# COMPACT_ATOMS: atom_id res chain seq x y z
N MET A 1 36.17 -6.01 -41.63
CA MET A 1 34.96 -6.42 -40.91
C MET A 1 34.38 -5.20 -40.18
N VAL A 2 33.65 -4.34 -40.91
CA VAL A 2 33.09 -3.08 -40.40
C VAL A 2 31.70 -3.38 -39.86
N TYR A 3 31.64 -3.96 -38.66
CA TYR A 3 30.40 -4.10 -37.92
C TYR A 3 30.45 -3.15 -36.72
N MET A 4 29.41 -2.32 -36.57
CA MET A 4 28.93 -1.69 -35.32
C MET A 4 29.17 -0.19 -35.03
N PRO A 5 28.63 0.73 -35.85
CA PRO A 5 28.05 1.98 -35.30
C PRO A 5 26.55 1.84 -35.00
N VAL A 6 25.78 1.12 -35.83
CA VAL A 6 24.30 1.05 -35.75
C VAL A 6 23.80 0.42 -34.44
N LYS A 7 24.49 -0.61 -33.92
CA LYS A 7 24.12 -1.26 -32.64
C LYS A 7 24.10 -0.27 -31.47
N ARG A 8 24.98 0.74 -31.46
CA ARG A 8 25.02 1.70 -30.33
C ARG A 8 23.84 2.65 -30.33
N TYR A 9 23.32 3.03 -31.49
CA TYR A 9 22.28 4.07 -31.57
C TYR A 9 20.87 3.54 -31.32
N ILE A 10 20.57 2.28 -31.68
CA ILE A 10 19.21 1.72 -31.50
C ILE A 10 19.10 0.90 -30.20
N ILE A 11 20.10 0.06 -29.91
CA ILE A 11 20.02 -0.89 -28.78
C ILE A 11 20.22 -0.17 -27.44
N LYS A 12 21.08 0.86 -27.36
CA LYS A 12 21.32 1.57 -26.09
C LYS A 12 20.09 2.35 -25.60
N PRO A 13 19.38 3.13 -26.44
CA PRO A 13 18.14 3.78 -25.99
C PRO A 13 17.08 2.77 -25.55
N TRP A 14 16.91 1.68 -26.30
CA TRP A 14 15.95 0.63 -25.95
C TRP A 14 16.28 -0.05 -24.61
N THR A 15 17.53 -0.44 -24.40
CA THR A 15 17.95 -1.06 -23.13
C THR A 15 17.77 -0.12 -21.95
N ARG A 16 18.13 1.17 -22.10
CA ARG A 16 17.88 2.19 -21.07
C ARG A 16 16.39 2.39 -20.79
N PHE A 17 15.56 2.41 -21.82
CA PHE A 17 14.10 2.49 -21.68
C PHE A 17 13.56 1.26 -20.93
N ALA A 18 13.97 0.07 -21.33
CA ALA A 18 13.54 -1.18 -20.73
C ALA A 18 13.86 -1.23 -19.24
N TYR A 19 15.10 -0.92 -18.84
CA TYR A 19 15.47 -0.90 -17.43
C TYR A 19 14.76 0.20 -16.64
N ARG A 20 14.55 1.39 -17.23
CA ARG A 20 13.78 2.44 -16.59
C ARG A 20 12.33 2.01 -16.33
N ARG A 21 11.72 1.28 -17.27
CA ARG A 21 10.38 0.71 -17.11
C ARG A 21 10.33 -0.39 -16.06
N GLY A 22 11.30 -1.32 -16.06
CA GLY A 22 11.42 -2.34 -15.02
C GLY A 22 11.50 -1.73 -13.61
N LYS A 23 12.34 -0.70 -13.44
CA LYS A 23 12.47 0.05 -12.17
C LYS A 23 11.17 0.74 -11.79
N TYR A 24 10.48 1.36 -12.75
CA TYR A 24 9.17 1.99 -12.53
C TYR A 24 8.13 0.97 -12.05
N PHE A 25 7.97 -0.15 -12.74
CA PHE A 25 7.01 -1.20 -12.35
C PHE A 25 7.32 -1.75 -10.96
N THR A 26 8.60 -1.97 -10.66
CA THR A 26 9.01 -2.47 -9.34
C THR A 26 8.66 -1.48 -8.25
N LYS A 27 8.96 -0.19 -8.43
CA LYS A 27 8.54 0.85 -7.47
C LYS A 27 7.02 0.88 -7.30
N TYR A 28 6.29 0.86 -8.42
CA TYR A 28 4.83 0.88 -8.44
C TYR A 28 4.21 -0.29 -7.65
N TYR A 29 4.64 -1.53 -7.94
CA TYR A 29 4.12 -2.72 -7.26
C TYR A 29 4.56 -2.81 -5.79
N ILE A 30 5.76 -2.32 -5.43
CA ILE A 30 6.17 -2.19 -4.03
C ILE A 30 5.19 -1.30 -3.28
N GLY A 31 4.90 -0.10 -3.80
CA GLY A 31 3.94 0.81 -3.18
C GLY A 31 2.54 0.20 -3.08
N MET A 32 2.04 -0.42 -4.15
CA MET A 32 0.72 -1.06 -4.16
C MET A 32 0.60 -2.16 -3.10
N TYR A 33 1.56 -3.09 -3.05
CA TYR A 33 1.50 -4.22 -2.12
C TYR A 33 1.85 -3.85 -0.69
N PHE A 34 2.74 -2.87 -0.50
CA PHE A 34 2.98 -2.29 0.82
C PHE A 34 1.67 -1.78 1.42
N ARG A 35 0.93 -0.94 0.68
CA ARG A 35 -0.37 -0.41 1.14
C ARG A 35 -1.35 -1.52 1.48
N LYS A 36 -1.52 -2.47 0.56
CA LYS A 36 -2.44 -3.61 0.73
C LYS A 36 -2.14 -4.40 2.00
N TYR A 37 -0.88 -4.77 2.23
CA TYR A 37 -0.51 -5.65 3.35
C TYR A 37 -0.35 -4.93 4.68
N LEU A 38 -0.01 -3.63 4.68
CA LEU A 38 -0.03 -2.82 5.89
C LEU A 38 -1.47 -2.56 6.36
N LYS A 39 -2.36 -2.14 5.46
CA LYS A 39 -3.80 -2.00 5.76
C LYS A 39 -4.41 -3.30 6.28
N LYS A 40 -4.08 -4.43 5.63
CA LYS A 40 -4.55 -5.76 6.06
C LYS A 40 -4.00 -6.17 7.44
N TYR A 41 -2.81 -5.71 7.79
CA TYR A 41 -2.21 -5.96 9.12
C TYR A 41 -2.91 -5.15 10.21
N ILE A 42 -3.08 -3.84 10.01
CA ILE A 42 -3.76 -2.95 10.97
C ILE A 42 -5.19 -3.43 11.24
N LYS A 43 -6.00 -3.64 10.18
CA LYS A 43 -7.36 -4.18 10.33
C LYS A 43 -7.44 -5.53 11.05
N LYS A 44 -6.38 -6.35 10.93
CA LYS A 44 -6.34 -7.65 11.60
C LYS A 44 -6.02 -7.49 13.09
N ARG A 45 -5.21 -6.51 13.48
CA ARG A 45 -4.99 -6.13 14.89
C ARG A 45 -6.27 -5.61 15.53
N ASP A 46 -6.96 -4.69 14.85
CA ASP A 46 -8.24 -4.14 15.33
C ASP A 46 -9.26 -5.26 15.59
N LYS A 47 -9.37 -6.22 14.66
CA LYS A 47 -10.26 -7.38 14.79
C LYS A 47 -9.90 -8.31 15.96
N MET A 48 -8.65 -8.32 16.38
CA MET A 48 -8.18 -9.15 17.50
C MET A 48 -8.13 -8.37 18.82
N SER A 49 -8.57 -7.11 18.83
CA SER A 49 -8.46 -6.21 19.99
C SER A 49 -7.02 -6.08 20.52
N VAL A 50 -6.04 -6.12 19.61
CA VAL A 50 -4.62 -6.00 19.95
C VAL A 50 -4.16 -4.57 19.77
N GLY A 51 -3.89 -3.87 20.88
CA GLY A 51 -3.58 -2.44 20.91
C GLY A 51 -4.82 -1.54 20.79
N CYS A 52 -4.61 -0.30 20.34
CA CYS A 52 -5.69 0.65 20.11
C CYS A 52 -6.45 0.35 18.81
N LYS A 53 -7.73 0.71 18.78
CA LYS A 53 -8.56 0.61 17.58
C LYS A 53 -8.37 1.84 16.71
N PHE A 54 -8.09 1.64 15.42
CA PHE A 54 -7.97 2.73 14.47
C PHE A 54 -9.27 2.96 13.69
N HIS A 55 -9.62 4.23 13.47
CA HIS A 55 -10.70 4.58 12.54
C HIS A 55 -10.31 4.24 11.10
N GLU A 56 -11.27 3.78 10.29
CA GLU A 56 -10.99 3.33 8.92
C GLU A 56 -10.37 4.43 8.04
N PHE A 57 -10.80 5.69 8.20
CA PHE A 57 -10.23 6.82 7.47
C PHE A 57 -8.76 7.07 7.86
N ALA A 58 -8.40 6.92 9.14
CA ALA A 58 -7.04 7.14 9.62
C ALA A 58 -6.07 6.06 9.11
N ILE A 59 -6.55 4.82 8.92
CA ILE A 59 -5.71 3.71 8.45
C ILE A 59 -5.10 4.02 7.07
N ASP A 60 -5.86 4.59 6.15
CA ASP A 60 -5.35 4.89 4.81
C ASP A 60 -4.29 6.00 4.85
N HIS A 61 -4.48 7.02 5.67
CA HIS A 61 -3.49 8.08 5.89
C HIS A 61 -2.21 7.57 6.55
N LEU A 62 -2.32 6.71 7.56
CA LEU A 62 -1.17 6.08 8.22
C LEU A 62 -0.35 5.24 7.23
N VAL A 63 -1.05 4.48 6.38
CA VAL A 63 -0.43 3.64 5.36
C VAL A 63 0.33 4.48 4.33
N ASP A 64 -0.25 5.60 3.87
CA ASP A 64 0.40 6.51 2.91
C ASP A 64 1.55 7.30 3.54
N ALA A 65 1.42 7.73 4.80
CA ALA A 65 2.49 8.38 5.55
C ALA A 65 3.68 7.43 5.73
N ALA A 66 3.43 6.18 6.13
CA ALA A 66 4.47 5.17 6.27
C ALA A 66 5.23 4.95 4.95
N LEU A 67 4.50 4.77 3.85
CA LEU A 67 5.12 4.56 2.55
C LEU A 67 5.93 5.78 2.12
N THR A 68 5.39 6.99 2.30
CA THR A 68 6.04 8.25 1.91
C THR A 68 7.34 8.46 2.68
N ALA A 69 7.32 8.23 4.00
CA ALA A 69 8.48 8.35 4.86
C ALA A 69 9.60 7.36 4.47
N LEU A 70 9.22 6.10 4.23
CA LEU A 70 10.14 5.04 3.80
C LEU A 70 10.66 5.22 2.35
N GLU A 71 9.89 5.84 1.46
CA GLU A 71 10.33 6.19 0.11
C GLU A 71 11.31 7.36 0.08
N LYS A 72 11.05 8.40 0.88
CA LYS A 72 11.91 9.58 0.97
C LYS A 72 13.23 9.31 1.68
N LYS A 73 13.34 8.17 2.38
CA LYS A 73 14.46 7.87 3.30
C LYS A 73 14.65 8.97 4.34
N THR A 74 13.57 9.65 4.72
CA THR A 74 13.59 10.60 5.84
C THR A 74 13.63 9.88 7.19
N VAL A 75 13.35 8.59 7.18
CA VAL A 75 13.34 7.69 8.33
C VAL A 75 14.58 6.82 8.22
N GLU A 76 15.54 7.05 9.11
CA GLU A 76 16.72 6.19 9.27
C GLU A 76 16.50 5.19 10.40
N THR A 77 15.73 5.58 11.42
CA THR A 77 15.47 4.80 12.63
C THR A 77 14.02 4.31 12.70
N GLU A 78 13.73 3.45 13.69
CA GLU A 78 12.35 3.03 13.96
C GLU A 78 11.55 4.18 14.57
N GLU A 79 12.20 4.94 15.43
CA GLU A 79 11.70 6.09 16.16
C GLU A 79 11.21 7.19 15.21
N ASP A 80 11.96 7.51 14.15
CA ASP A 80 11.53 8.51 13.15
C ASP A 80 10.20 8.11 12.50
N LEU A 81 9.99 6.81 12.25
CA LEU A 81 8.75 6.33 11.64
C LEU A 81 7.59 6.40 12.64
N ILE A 82 7.85 6.07 13.90
CA ILE A 82 6.84 6.17 14.97
C ILE A 82 6.37 7.60 15.10
N GLU A 83 7.28 8.57 15.13
CA GLU A 83 6.96 9.99 15.22
C GLU A 83 6.08 10.44 14.04
N VAL A 84 6.46 10.11 12.80
CA VAL A 84 5.66 10.43 11.60
C VAL A 84 4.26 9.82 11.67
N LEU A 85 4.13 8.58 12.15
CA LEU A 85 2.83 7.92 12.28
C LEU A 85 1.98 8.54 13.37
N LEU A 86 2.57 8.90 14.51
CA LEU A 86 1.88 9.57 15.61
C LEU A 86 1.40 10.96 15.19
N GLU A 87 2.26 11.75 14.56
CA GLU A 87 1.91 13.08 14.04
C GLU A 87 0.77 12.98 13.02
N THR A 88 0.88 12.06 12.07
CA THR A 88 -0.17 11.81 11.07
C THR A 88 -1.48 11.39 11.74
N TYR A 89 -1.43 10.51 12.73
CA TYR A 89 -2.63 10.07 13.45
C TYR A 89 -3.29 11.23 14.19
N ARG A 90 -2.52 11.98 14.99
CA ARG A 90 -3.01 13.13 15.78
C ARG A 90 -3.65 14.18 14.88
N SER A 91 -2.96 14.57 13.80
CA SER A 91 -3.47 15.53 12.82
C SER A 91 -4.80 15.06 12.22
N ARG A 92 -4.92 13.79 11.82
CA ARG A 92 -6.15 13.28 11.18
C ARG A 92 -7.31 13.10 12.14
N VAL A 93 -7.04 12.72 13.38
CA VAL A 93 -8.07 12.67 14.43
C VAL A 93 -8.58 14.08 14.71
N GLN A 94 -7.69 15.07 14.77
CA GLN A 94 -8.07 16.48 14.95
C GLN A 94 -8.90 17.01 13.78
N ASP A 95 -8.47 16.80 12.53
CA ASP A 95 -9.23 17.18 11.32
C ASP A 95 -10.65 16.62 11.35
N HIS A 96 -10.79 15.34 11.73
CA HIS A 96 -12.08 14.67 11.79
C HIS A 96 -12.98 15.20 12.91
N LEU A 97 -12.40 15.50 14.08
CA LEU A 97 -13.11 16.13 15.20
C LEU A 97 -13.64 17.52 14.81
N GLU A 98 -12.84 18.31 14.09
CA GLU A 98 -13.24 19.63 13.59
C GLU A 98 -14.37 19.52 12.55
N GLU A 99 -14.26 18.58 11.61
CA GLU A 99 -15.31 18.30 10.62
C GLU A 99 -16.63 17.87 11.27
N MET A 100 -16.57 16.98 12.26
CA MET A 100 -17.72 16.55 13.04
C MET A 100 -18.34 17.72 13.82
N THR A 101 -17.51 18.57 14.43
CA THR A 101 -17.96 19.75 15.18
C THR A 101 -18.64 20.77 14.27
N MET A 102 -18.05 21.05 13.10
CA MET A 102 -18.66 21.92 12.10
C MET A 102 -19.99 21.37 11.57
N THR A 103 -20.05 20.06 11.33
CA THR A 103 -21.28 19.39 10.87
C THR A 103 -22.37 19.47 11.93
N HIS A 104 -22.01 19.24 13.20
CA HIS A 104 -22.92 19.39 14.33
C HIS A 104 -23.45 20.83 14.43
N ARG A 105 -22.58 21.85 14.36
CA ARG A 105 -22.96 23.27 14.37
C ARG A 105 -23.90 23.63 13.21
N ARG A 106 -23.69 23.07 12.02
CA ARG A 106 -24.59 23.28 10.86
C ARG A 106 -25.97 22.66 11.09
N ILE A 107 -26.02 21.45 11.64
CA ILE A 107 -27.28 20.75 11.95
C ILE A 107 -28.05 21.52 13.02
N THR A 108 -27.38 21.98 14.09
CA THR A 108 -28.03 22.75 15.16
C THR A 108 -28.52 24.12 14.69
N ALA A 109 -27.77 24.79 13.82
CA ALA A 109 -28.16 26.07 13.23
C ALA A 109 -29.33 25.98 12.23
N CYS A 110 -29.51 24.82 11.58
CA CYS A 110 -30.55 24.63 10.55
C CYS A 110 -31.99 24.49 11.13
N GLY A 111 -32.18 24.47 12.44
CA GLY A 111 -33.52 24.39 13.06
C GLY A 111 -34.24 23.04 12.92
N TYR A 112 -33.78 22.15 12.04
CA TYR A 112 -34.26 20.75 11.88
C TYR A 112 -33.75 19.79 12.98
N GLY A 113 -33.50 20.31 14.19
CA GLY A 113 -32.86 19.61 15.31
C GLY A 113 -33.70 18.51 15.99
N CYS A 114 -34.87 18.15 15.47
CA CYS A 114 -35.75 17.18 16.11
C CYS A 114 -35.62 15.75 15.54
N CYS A 115 -35.28 15.58 14.25
CA CYS A 115 -35.33 14.25 13.61
C CYS A 115 -33.97 13.55 13.44
N LEU A 116 -32.84 14.26 13.55
CA LEU A 116 -31.48 13.71 13.33
C LEU A 116 -30.66 13.51 14.63
N LYS A 117 -31.18 13.93 15.79
CA LYS A 117 -30.43 13.87 17.06
C LYS A 117 -30.23 12.44 17.60
N VAL A 118 -31.18 11.53 17.35
CA VAL A 118 -31.23 10.24 18.06
C VAL A 118 -30.15 9.27 17.58
N ASP A 119 -29.95 9.12 16.26
CA ASP A 119 -29.03 8.08 15.74
C ASP A 119 -27.54 8.51 15.73
N TYR A 120 -27.27 9.82 15.71
CA TYR A 120 -25.90 10.35 15.63
C TYR A 120 -25.23 10.51 17.01
N GLN A 121 -25.98 10.96 18.02
CA GLN A 121 -25.43 11.09 19.38
C GLN A 121 -25.17 9.71 20.03
N GLU A 122 -26.03 8.72 19.79
CA GLU A 122 -25.88 7.38 20.38
C GLU A 122 -24.69 6.60 19.82
N ARG A 123 -24.28 6.82 18.56
CA ARG A 123 -23.18 6.06 17.94
C ARG A 123 -21.80 6.70 18.05
N PHE A 124 -21.69 8.03 18.09
CA PHE A 124 -20.40 8.72 18.00
C PHE A 124 -20.25 9.91 18.95
N GLY A 125 -21.36 10.53 19.37
CA GLY A 125 -21.34 11.81 20.09
C GLY A 125 -20.87 11.70 21.54
N PHE A 126 -21.36 10.73 22.30
CA PHE A 126 -21.15 10.72 23.76
C PHE A 126 -19.71 10.40 24.20
N ALA A 127 -18.98 9.53 23.50
CA ALA A 127 -17.61 9.19 23.92
C ALA A 127 -16.59 10.29 23.59
N LEU A 128 -16.72 10.95 22.43
CA LEU A 128 -15.79 12.00 22.00
C LEU A 128 -16.15 13.37 22.60
N GLN A 129 -17.44 13.71 22.79
CA GLN A 129 -17.81 14.93 23.52
C GLN A 129 -17.46 14.87 25.00
N ARG A 130 -17.46 13.68 25.62
CA ARG A 130 -17.02 13.52 27.02
C ARG A 130 -15.52 13.78 27.13
N LYS A 131 -14.69 13.17 26.28
CA LYS A 131 -13.25 13.44 26.20
C LYS A 131 -12.89 14.89 25.85
N ALA A 132 -13.61 15.50 24.91
CA ALA A 132 -13.37 16.90 24.56
C ALA A 132 -13.82 17.88 25.66
N LYS A 133 -14.82 17.51 26.48
CA LYS A 133 -15.23 18.27 27.66
C LYS A 133 -14.28 18.09 28.84
N GLU A 134 -13.71 16.90 29.03
CA GLU A 134 -12.67 16.65 30.04
C GLU A 134 -11.44 17.53 29.76
N VAL A 135 -10.93 17.52 28.52
CA VAL A 135 -9.77 18.34 28.11
C VAL A 135 -10.04 19.86 28.18
N ALA A 136 -11.28 20.28 27.96
CA ALA A 136 -11.66 21.70 28.05
C ALA A 136 -12.02 22.14 29.50
N ALA A 137 -12.34 21.20 30.38
CA ALA A 137 -12.59 21.48 31.79
C ALA A 137 -11.27 21.64 32.58
N ASP A 138 -10.23 20.92 32.18
CA ASP A 138 -8.88 21.03 32.75
C ASP A 138 -8.19 22.37 32.50
N SER A 139 -8.63 23.16 31.50
CA SER A 139 -8.00 24.45 31.21
C SER A 139 -8.50 25.60 32.10
N ASP A 140 -9.62 25.44 32.82
CA ASP A 140 -10.28 26.54 33.55
C ASP A 140 -10.68 26.21 35.01
N ALA A 141 -10.39 25.02 35.56
CA ALA A 141 -10.84 24.63 36.90
C ALA A 141 -9.68 24.23 37.85
N GLU A 142 -9.36 25.12 38.79
CA GLU A 142 -8.75 24.74 40.08
C GLU A 142 -9.83 24.04 40.94
N SER A 143 -9.80 22.71 41.07
CA SER A 143 -10.25 21.99 42.29
C SER A 143 -10.01 20.47 42.24
N ASP A 144 -9.06 20.03 43.06
CA ASP A 144 -9.04 18.85 43.94
C ASP A 144 -9.89 17.59 43.64
N ALA A 145 -9.14 16.50 43.38
CA ALA A 145 -9.29 15.14 43.92
C ALA A 145 -10.09 14.05 43.17
N ASP A 146 -10.64 14.30 41.97
CA ASP A 146 -11.09 13.23 41.06
C ASP A 146 -10.31 13.22 39.72
N SER A 147 -9.29 14.09 39.57
CA SER A 147 -8.51 14.27 38.34
C SER A 147 -7.43 13.22 38.09
N ASP A 148 -6.96 12.54 39.14
CA ASP A 148 -5.79 11.66 39.03
C ASP A 148 -6.15 10.34 38.32
N ASP A 149 -7.35 9.81 38.54
CA ASP A 149 -7.83 8.59 37.88
C ASP A 149 -8.11 8.80 36.38
N ASP A 150 -8.69 9.95 36.01
CA ASP A 150 -8.96 10.30 34.61
C ASP A 150 -7.66 10.65 33.85
N LEU A 151 -6.70 11.30 34.52
CA LEU A 151 -5.36 11.55 33.99
C LEU A 151 -4.58 10.25 33.81
N GLU A 152 -4.64 9.34 34.78
CA GLU A 152 -4.00 8.02 34.70
C GLU A 152 -4.62 7.17 33.58
N ALA A 153 -5.95 7.21 33.40
CA ALA A 153 -6.64 6.55 32.29
C ALA A 153 -6.26 7.15 30.92
N ALA A 154 -6.12 8.47 30.83
CA ALA A 154 -5.67 9.15 29.61
C ALA A 154 -4.21 8.80 29.26
N LEU A 155 -3.32 8.79 30.26
CA LEU A 155 -1.91 8.40 30.13
C LEU A 155 -1.78 6.93 29.69
N LYS A 156 -2.50 5.99 30.34
CA LYS A 156 -2.58 4.57 29.91
C LYS A 156 -3.12 4.44 28.48
N SER A 157 -4.06 5.29 28.08
CA SER A 157 -4.57 5.31 26.71
C SER A 157 -3.56 5.85 25.68
N ASN A 158 -2.63 6.71 26.09
CA ASN A 158 -1.56 7.22 25.23
C ASN A 158 -0.43 6.20 25.05
N ASP A 159 -0.02 5.53 26.14
CA ASP A 159 1.00 4.47 26.10
C ASP A 159 0.58 3.33 25.18
N THR A 160 -0.71 2.96 25.21
CA THR A 160 -1.26 1.92 24.32
C THR A 160 -1.31 2.34 22.84
N ILE A 161 -1.45 3.64 22.53
CA ILE A 161 -1.36 4.16 21.16
C ILE A 161 0.09 4.12 20.68
N GLU A 162 1.04 4.58 21.49
CA GLU A 162 2.46 4.57 21.13
C GLU A 162 2.97 3.15 20.88
N ASP A 163 2.67 2.21 21.77
CA ASP A 163 2.99 0.79 21.59
C ASP A 163 2.38 0.22 20.30
N SER A 164 1.14 0.61 20.00
CA SER A 164 0.47 0.20 18.77
C SER A 164 1.19 0.76 17.53
N MET A 165 1.64 2.02 17.58
CA MET A 165 2.40 2.66 16.51
C MET A 165 3.78 2.04 16.33
N ARG A 166 4.50 1.76 17.41
CA ARG A 166 5.79 1.05 17.41
C ARG A 166 5.69 -0.29 16.68
N ASP A 167 4.68 -1.08 17.02
CA ASP A 167 4.43 -2.35 16.33
C ASP A 167 4.06 -2.19 14.84
N ILE A 168 3.28 -1.15 14.49
CA ILE A 168 2.94 -0.83 13.09
C ILE A 168 4.20 -0.43 12.33
N ALA A 169 5.02 0.45 12.91
CA ALA A 169 6.28 0.92 12.35
C ALA A 169 7.24 -0.24 12.10
N LEU A 170 7.45 -1.11 13.09
CA LEU A 170 8.25 -2.33 12.96
C LEU A 170 7.77 -3.22 11.82
N TYR A 171 6.46 -3.46 11.77
CA TYR A 171 5.87 -4.28 10.71
C TYR A 171 6.04 -3.63 9.33
N ALA A 172 5.82 -2.31 9.22
CA ALA A 172 5.97 -1.53 8.00
C ALA A 172 7.42 -1.54 7.50
N ILE A 173 8.40 -1.27 8.36
CA ILE A 173 9.83 -1.31 8.03
C ILE A 173 10.21 -2.69 7.50
N GLY A 174 9.81 -3.76 8.21
CA GLY A 174 10.09 -5.13 7.77
C GLY A 174 9.43 -5.49 6.45
N LEU A 175 8.16 -5.08 6.26
CA LEU A 175 7.41 -5.30 5.01
C LEU A 175 8.07 -4.57 3.85
N TYR A 176 8.47 -3.32 4.04
CA TYR A 176 9.14 -2.53 3.02
C TYR A 176 10.53 -3.10 2.70
N LYS A 177 11.35 -3.42 3.70
CA LYS A 177 12.64 -4.11 3.51
C LYS A 177 12.47 -5.40 2.71
N LYS A 178 11.45 -6.21 3.00
CA LYS A 178 11.15 -7.44 2.24
C LYS A 178 10.66 -7.15 0.83
N ALA A 179 9.88 -6.09 0.61
CA ALA A 179 9.50 -5.66 -0.73
C ALA A 179 10.73 -5.20 -1.53
N LEU A 180 11.66 -4.47 -0.89
CA LEU A 180 12.88 -3.95 -1.49
C LEU A 180 13.86 -5.03 -1.94
N THR A 181 13.81 -6.26 -1.42
CA THR A 181 14.64 -7.36 -1.94
C THR A 181 14.35 -7.65 -3.41
N ASN A 182 13.20 -7.20 -3.92
CA ASN A 182 12.83 -7.32 -5.34
C ASN A 182 13.42 -6.22 -6.24
N LYS A 183 14.10 -5.20 -5.68
CA LYS A 183 14.77 -4.16 -6.48
C LYS A 183 15.86 -4.69 -7.40
N GLY A 184 16.43 -5.86 -7.15
CA GLY A 184 17.40 -6.49 -8.08
C GLY A 184 16.73 -7.41 -9.12
N HIS A 185 15.51 -7.87 -8.84
CA HIS A 185 14.75 -8.71 -9.77
C HIS A 185 14.29 -7.92 -11.01
N ASP A 186 14.14 -6.60 -10.90
CA ASP A 186 13.76 -5.74 -12.02
C ASP A 186 14.75 -5.84 -13.19
N HIS A 187 16.06 -5.86 -12.91
CA HIS A 187 17.12 -5.93 -13.88
C HIS A 187 17.16 -7.31 -14.54
N GLY A 188 17.13 -8.37 -13.72
CA GLY A 188 17.10 -9.75 -14.21
C GLY A 188 15.87 -10.03 -15.07
N LYS A 189 14.68 -9.61 -14.64
CA LYS A 189 13.43 -9.83 -15.38
C LYS A 189 13.30 -8.96 -16.62
N THR A 190 13.79 -7.72 -16.57
CA THR A 190 13.85 -6.86 -17.77
C THR A 190 14.76 -7.48 -18.82
N LYS A 191 15.93 -7.98 -18.41
CA LYS A 191 16.87 -8.66 -19.31
C LYS A 191 16.22 -9.91 -19.92
N GLU A 192 15.68 -10.79 -19.08
CA GLU A 192 15.04 -12.04 -19.51
C GLU A 192 13.89 -11.79 -20.49
N TYR A 193 12.92 -10.93 -20.15
CA TYR A 193 11.70 -10.78 -20.94
C TYR A 193 11.81 -9.80 -22.10
N TRP A 194 12.41 -8.63 -21.90
CA TRP A 194 12.40 -7.57 -22.92
C TRP A 194 13.67 -7.48 -23.75
N LEU A 195 14.82 -7.97 -23.25
CA LEU A 195 16.08 -7.91 -23.99
C LEU A 195 16.47 -9.25 -24.64
N GLU A 196 16.15 -10.36 -24.01
CA GLU A 196 16.48 -11.69 -24.53
C GLU A 196 15.30 -12.34 -25.24
N ARG A 197 14.17 -12.54 -24.55
CA ARG A 197 12.99 -13.23 -25.12
C ARG A 197 12.21 -12.34 -26.08
N GLY A 198 12.06 -11.06 -25.77
CA GLY A 198 11.27 -10.13 -26.57
C GLY A 198 11.72 -10.02 -28.03
N PRO A 199 13.00 -9.72 -28.29
CA PRO A 199 13.51 -9.64 -29.65
C PRO A 199 13.42 -10.99 -30.38
N ARG A 200 13.66 -12.11 -29.68
CA ARG A 200 13.49 -13.46 -30.25
C ARG A 200 12.05 -13.68 -30.69
N GLN A 201 11.08 -13.39 -29.83
CA GLN A 201 9.66 -13.55 -30.14
C GLN A 201 9.23 -12.63 -31.29
N ALA A 202 9.69 -11.37 -31.31
CA ALA A 202 9.41 -10.44 -32.40
C ALA A 202 9.97 -10.95 -33.74
N ILE A 203 11.22 -11.44 -33.75
CA ILE A 203 11.84 -12.03 -34.95
C ILE A 203 11.07 -13.26 -35.41
N THR A 204 10.72 -14.19 -34.51
CA THR A 204 9.93 -15.37 -34.85
C THR A 204 8.57 -15.00 -35.45
N MET A 205 7.89 -13.97 -34.91
CA MET A 205 6.62 -13.49 -35.46
C MET A 205 6.77 -12.85 -36.84
N LEU A 206 7.83 -12.08 -37.07
CA LEU A 206 8.11 -11.49 -38.38
C LEU A 206 8.42 -12.57 -39.43
N ILE A 207 9.22 -13.58 -39.06
CA ILE A 207 9.52 -14.72 -39.92
C ILE A 207 8.24 -15.48 -40.25
N TYR A 208 7.41 -15.78 -39.25
CA TYR A 208 6.13 -16.45 -39.45
C TYR A 208 5.19 -15.67 -40.38
N ALA A 209 5.06 -14.35 -40.18
CA ALA A 209 4.25 -13.49 -41.04
C ALA A 209 4.77 -13.46 -42.48
N ALA A 210 6.09 -13.37 -42.68
CA ALA A 210 6.72 -13.40 -44.00
C ALA A 210 6.48 -14.74 -44.71
N PHE A 211 6.69 -15.87 -44.03
CA PHE A 211 6.41 -17.19 -44.61
C PHE A 211 4.94 -17.37 -44.94
N SER A 212 4.04 -16.94 -44.06
CA SER A 212 2.59 -17.00 -44.31
C SER A 212 2.20 -16.20 -45.55
N PHE A 213 2.83 -15.03 -45.74
CA PHE A 213 2.61 -14.22 -46.93
C PHE A 213 3.14 -14.89 -48.21
N ILE A 214 4.36 -15.45 -48.17
CA ILE A 214 4.96 -16.16 -49.31
C ILE A 214 4.09 -17.35 -49.73
N ILE A 215 3.66 -18.18 -48.77
CA ILE A 215 2.82 -19.36 -49.04
C ILE A 215 1.48 -18.94 -49.67
N ASN A 216 0.86 -17.88 -49.15
CA ASN A 216 -0.41 -17.40 -49.67
C ASN A 216 -0.27 -16.88 -51.11
N GLU A 217 0.84 -16.19 -51.42
CA GLU A 217 1.11 -15.67 -52.76
C GLU A 217 1.43 -16.80 -53.76
N THR A 218 2.24 -17.79 -53.36
CA THR A 218 2.66 -18.88 -54.27
C THR A 218 1.57 -19.89 -54.55
N LEU A 219 0.70 -20.19 -53.58
CA LEU A 219 -0.34 -21.20 -53.74
C LEU A 219 -1.67 -20.62 -54.24
N GLY A 220 -2.01 -19.40 -53.83
CA GLY A 220 -3.37 -18.87 -54.00
C GLY A 220 -3.55 -17.89 -55.17
N ALA A 221 -2.46 -17.30 -55.69
CA ALA A 221 -2.51 -16.14 -56.59
C ALA A 221 -3.61 -15.13 -56.19
N PRO A 222 -3.64 -14.67 -54.92
CA PRO A 222 -4.81 -14.03 -54.34
C PRO A 222 -5.10 -12.68 -55.01
N ALA A 223 -6.39 -12.36 -55.14
CA ALA A 223 -6.83 -11.05 -55.60
C ALA A 223 -6.29 -9.93 -54.67
N PRO A 224 -6.12 -8.69 -55.17
CA PRO A 224 -5.57 -7.58 -54.37
C PRO A 224 -6.29 -7.34 -53.05
N LYS A 225 -7.62 -7.54 -53.01
CA LYS A 225 -8.44 -7.40 -51.80
C LYS A 225 -8.05 -8.40 -50.72
N ASP A 226 -7.71 -9.63 -51.10
CA ASP A 226 -7.36 -10.68 -50.13
C ASP A 226 -5.92 -10.52 -49.63
N ARG A 227 -5.02 -9.96 -50.45
CA ARG A 227 -3.68 -9.52 -50.00
C ARG A 227 -3.78 -8.46 -48.91
N LEU A 228 -4.65 -7.45 -49.10
CA LEU A 228 -4.86 -6.41 -48.10
C LEU A 228 -5.40 -6.99 -46.78
N LYS A 229 -6.39 -7.89 -46.85
CA LYS A 229 -6.91 -8.59 -45.66
C LYS A 229 -5.79 -9.35 -44.93
N ALA A 230 -4.96 -10.09 -45.66
CA ALA A 230 -3.85 -10.84 -45.07
C ALA A 230 -2.83 -9.92 -44.36
N ILE A 231 -2.49 -8.78 -44.98
CA ILE A 231 -1.61 -7.77 -44.38
C ILE A 231 -2.22 -7.20 -43.09
N ILE A 232 -3.50 -6.86 -43.11
CA ILE A 232 -4.20 -6.33 -41.92
C ILE A 232 -4.20 -7.36 -40.79
N VAL A 233 -4.53 -8.63 -41.09
CA VAL A 233 -4.55 -9.72 -40.10
C VAL A 233 -3.15 -9.97 -39.53
N ALA A 234 -2.11 -10.01 -40.37
CA ALA A 234 -0.74 -10.17 -39.92
C ALA A 234 -0.28 -8.98 -39.05
N GLY A 235 -0.63 -7.75 -39.44
CA GLY A 235 -0.38 -6.55 -38.65
C GLY A 235 -1.05 -6.62 -37.28
N ALA A 236 -2.33 -7.00 -37.21
CA ALA A 236 -3.06 -7.20 -35.96
C ALA A 236 -2.41 -8.27 -35.08
N ALA A 237 -1.99 -9.41 -35.66
CA ALA A 237 -1.31 -10.47 -34.93
C ALA A 237 0.03 -10.00 -34.33
N ILE A 238 0.81 -9.22 -35.08
CA ILE A 238 2.06 -8.62 -34.57
C ILE A 238 1.77 -7.64 -33.43
N CYS A 239 0.73 -6.81 -33.54
CA CYS A 239 0.31 -5.90 -32.48
C CYS A 239 -0.10 -6.64 -31.20
N ILE A 240 -0.87 -7.73 -31.31
CA ILE A 240 -1.27 -8.57 -30.17
C ILE A 240 -0.03 -9.22 -29.53
N ALA A 241 0.90 -9.74 -30.33
CA ALA A 241 2.13 -10.33 -29.81
C ALA A 241 3.00 -9.30 -29.07
N ALA A 242 3.12 -8.08 -29.62
CA ALA A 242 3.83 -6.98 -28.97
C ALA A 242 3.15 -6.56 -27.66
N PHE A 243 1.81 -6.52 -27.63
CA PHE A 243 1.02 -6.27 -26.44
C PHE A 243 1.28 -7.34 -25.36
N MET A 244 1.17 -8.63 -25.69
CA MET A 244 1.45 -9.71 -24.74
C MET A 244 2.89 -9.65 -24.20
N LEU A 245 3.86 -9.34 -25.05
CA LEU A 245 5.24 -9.17 -24.63
C LEU A 245 5.43 -8.00 -23.66
N TYR A 246 4.70 -6.89 -23.89
CA TYR A 246 4.71 -5.74 -23.01
C TYR A 246 4.21 -6.09 -21.60
N TYR A 247 3.08 -6.81 -21.48
CA TYR A 247 2.48 -7.17 -20.18
C TYR A 247 3.23 -8.27 -19.42
N ARG A 248 4.05 -9.06 -20.10
CA ARG A 248 4.80 -10.15 -19.46
C ARG A 248 5.83 -9.67 -18.42
N LEU A 249 6.45 -8.51 -18.64
CA LEU A 249 7.39 -7.91 -17.69
C LEU A 249 6.69 -7.44 -16.40
N PRO A 250 5.67 -6.55 -16.46
CA PRO A 250 4.96 -6.12 -15.27
C PRO A 250 4.34 -7.30 -14.52
N ASP A 251 3.76 -8.30 -15.19
CA ASP A 251 3.21 -9.49 -14.53
C ASP A 251 4.26 -10.28 -13.75
N SER A 252 5.45 -10.47 -14.33
CA SER A 252 6.53 -11.16 -13.63
C SER A 252 7.02 -10.38 -12.40
N ILE A 253 7.11 -9.05 -12.49
CA ILE A 253 7.53 -8.21 -11.36
C ILE A 253 6.42 -8.21 -10.29
N ASN A 254 5.17 -8.04 -10.71
CA ASN A 254 3.97 -8.05 -9.89
C ASN A 254 3.91 -9.31 -9.01
N SER A 255 4.03 -10.49 -9.64
CA SER A 255 4.00 -11.78 -8.92
C SER A 255 5.14 -11.94 -7.91
N ALA A 256 6.35 -11.45 -8.21
CA ALA A 256 7.50 -11.53 -7.31
C ALA A 256 7.34 -10.63 -6.07
N VAL A 257 6.92 -9.38 -6.29
CA VAL A 257 6.67 -8.43 -5.19
C VAL A 257 5.48 -8.91 -4.36
N LEU A 258 4.39 -9.35 -4.99
CA LEU A 258 3.21 -9.91 -4.33
C LEU A 258 3.59 -11.03 -3.36
N ARG A 259 4.36 -12.02 -3.85
CA ARG A 259 4.79 -13.18 -3.06
C ARG A 259 5.62 -12.74 -1.86
N SER A 260 6.61 -11.87 -2.08
CA SER A 260 7.48 -11.38 -1.01
C SER A 260 6.71 -10.67 0.11
N CYS A 261 5.77 -9.79 -0.25
CA CYS A 261 4.93 -9.09 0.72
C CYS A 261 3.91 -10.02 1.40
N HIS A 262 3.33 -10.95 0.64
CA HIS A 262 2.39 -11.94 1.16
C HIS A 262 3.05 -12.84 2.21
N ASP A 263 4.23 -13.37 1.92
CA ASP A 263 4.95 -14.28 2.81
C ASP A 263 5.35 -13.57 4.10
N TRP A 264 5.76 -12.29 4.01
CA TRP A 264 6.00 -11.45 5.17
C TRP A 264 4.75 -11.29 6.05
N TYR A 265 3.60 -10.98 5.42
CA TYR A 265 2.32 -10.85 6.10
C TYR A 265 1.93 -12.17 6.80
N VAL A 266 1.99 -13.30 6.10
CA VAL A 266 1.62 -14.62 6.66
C VAL A 266 2.53 -14.99 7.82
N MET A 267 3.83 -14.75 7.71
CA MET A 267 4.79 -15.01 8.77
C MET A 267 4.49 -14.19 10.03
N ASN A 268 4.28 -12.87 9.89
CA ASN A 268 3.99 -12.01 11.03
C ASN A 268 2.62 -12.27 11.64
N LYS A 269 1.62 -12.61 10.82
CA LYS A 269 0.31 -13.05 11.29
C LYS A 269 0.42 -14.27 12.22
N LYS A 270 1.29 -15.23 11.90
CA LYS A 270 1.49 -16.44 12.71
C LYS A 270 2.39 -16.22 13.93
N LYS A 271 3.39 -15.34 13.84
CA LYS A 271 4.42 -15.19 14.88
C LYS A 271 4.20 -14.01 15.82
N ARG A 272 3.86 -12.83 15.31
CA ARG A 272 3.77 -11.59 16.10
C ARG A 272 2.42 -11.45 16.81
N LEU A 273 1.32 -11.63 16.08
CA LEU A 273 -0.02 -11.42 16.65
C LEU A 273 -0.30 -12.29 17.89
N PRO A 274 0.03 -13.59 17.92
CA PRO A 274 -0.19 -14.39 19.13
C PRO A 274 0.70 -13.97 20.31
N LYS A 275 1.91 -13.47 20.04
CA LYS A 275 2.82 -12.97 21.09
C LYS A 275 2.27 -11.70 21.73
N LEU A 276 1.79 -10.76 20.91
CA LEU A 276 1.17 -9.53 21.40
C LEU A 276 -0.09 -9.83 22.22
N LEU A 277 -0.93 -10.76 21.74
CA LEU A 277 -2.12 -11.18 22.46
C LEU A 277 -1.79 -11.86 23.80
N LYS A 278 -0.73 -12.67 23.85
CA LYS A 278 -0.24 -13.26 25.12
C LYS A 278 0.32 -12.21 26.07
N LYS A 279 1.05 -11.21 25.56
CA LYS A 279 1.57 -10.09 26.37
C LYS A 279 0.42 -9.35 27.05
N GLN A 280 -0.57 -8.93 26.27
CA GLN A 280 -1.76 -8.24 26.78
C GLN A 280 -2.56 -9.08 27.79
N LEU A 281 -2.76 -10.38 27.51
CA LEU A 281 -3.46 -11.26 28.46
C LEU A 281 -2.66 -11.45 29.76
N GLY A 282 -1.33 -11.53 29.67
CA GLY A 282 -0.46 -11.64 30.84
C GLY A 282 -0.53 -10.41 31.74
N GLU A 283 -0.52 -9.21 31.15
CA GLU A 283 -0.66 -7.93 31.86
C GLU A 283 -2.01 -7.86 32.59
N VAL A 284 -3.11 -8.24 31.93
CA VAL A 284 -4.46 -8.28 32.55
C VAL A 284 -4.55 -9.27 33.71
N VAL A 285 -3.91 -10.44 33.59
CA VAL A 285 -3.91 -11.44 34.68
C VAL A 285 -3.12 -10.93 35.89
N SER A 286 -1.95 -10.30 35.67
CA SER A 286 -1.17 -9.73 36.78
C SER A 286 -1.89 -8.59 37.50
N GLU A 287 -2.66 -7.77 36.79
CA GLU A 287 -3.48 -6.71 37.40
C GLU A 287 -4.59 -7.30 38.29
N LEU A 288 -5.25 -8.36 37.83
CA LEU A 288 -6.30 -9.04 38.61
C LEU A 288 -5.74 -9.72 39.87
N GLU A 289 -4.57 -10.34 39.79
CA GLU A 289 -3.92 -10.97 40.96
C GLU A 289 -3.43 -9.95 42.00
N GLY A 290 -3.03 -8.73 41.58
CA GLY A 290 -2.64 -7.66 42.49
C GLY A 290 -3.81 -6.97 43.21
N THR A 291 -5.04 -7.23 42.79
CA THR A 291 -6.26 -6.59 43.35
C THR A 291 -6.97 -7.47 44.40
N ILE A 292 -6.60 -8.75 44.52
CA ILE A 292 -7.16 -9.72 45.48
C ILE A 292 -6.32 -9.75 46.75
#